data_AF-A0A820LLJ6-F1
#
_entry.id   AF-A0A820LLJ6-F1
#
_cell.length_a   1.000
_cell.length_b   1.000
_cell.length_c   1.000
_cell.angle_alpha   90.00
_cell.angle_beta   90.00
_cell.angle_gamma   90.00
#
_symmetry.space_group_name_H-M   'P 1'
#
loop_
_entity.id
_entity.type
_entity.pdbx_description
1 polymer ?
#
loop_
_entity_poly.entity_id
_entity_poly.type
_entity_poly.pdbx_seq_one_letter_code
_entity_poly.pdbx_strand_id
1 'polypeptide(L)'
;RRQSPFADGIQPPLHKYEPRWVLPTYAHRKSEPNYMIVGPKIVRPSDIVSVWVTILNKDWSVTNVAVSLFNRNDEIAANEQSLIPEIPTAVVFQVPQSAPNGTYRIYIRGTLPNGHVVFYNETNVIFHPKSLSIFIQLEKPMYRHDQLVKFRCIPVYSDLRGYFSTVDAYLI
;
A
#
# COMPACT_ATOMS: atom_id res chain seq x y z
N ARG A 1 76.12 -47.42 46.04
CA ARG A 1 75.28 -47.09 47.22
C ARG A 1 73.84 -46.99 46.71
N ARG A 2 72.97 -47.90 47.15
CA ARG A 2 71.54 -47.98 46.78
C ARG A 2 70.80 -46.70 47.21
N GLN A 3 69.84 -46.23 46.41
CA GLN A 3 68.43 -45.98 46.77
C GLN A 3 67.65 -45.35 45.60
N SER A 4 66.70 -46.12 45.06
CA SER A 4 65.37 -45.67 44.63
C SER A 4 64.56 -45.29 45.89
N PRO A 5 63.37 -44.62 45.86
CA PRO A 5 62.29 -44.95 44.91
C PRO A 5 61.16 -43.90 44.66
N PHE A 6 60.17 -44.31 43.84
CA PHE A 6 58.83 -43.69 43.65
C PHE A 6 58.82 -42.28 42.98
N ALA A 7 57.97 -41.92 42.03
CA ALA A 7 56.90 -42.61 41.29
C ALA A 7 56.46 -41.64 40.19
N ASP A 8 56.67 -41.96 38.92
CA ASP A 8 56.05 -41.20 37.83
C ASP A 8 54.72 -41.87 37.49
N GLY A 9 53.71 -41.51 38.28
CA GLY A 9 52.32 -41.77 37.97
C GLY A 9 51.95 -41.02 36.70
N ILE A 10 51.81 -41.74 35.60
CA ILE A 10 51.21 -41.22 34.36
C ILE A 10 49.75 -40.88 34.70
N GLN A 11 49.47 -39.60 34.96
CA GLN A 11 48.10 -39.10 34.96
C GLN A 11 47.63 -39.03 33.50
N PRO A 12 46.56 -39.75 33.12
CA PRO A 12 45.93 -39.49 31.83
C PRO A 12 45.30 -38.09 31.85
N PRO A 13 45.30 -37.36 30.71
CA PRO A 13 44.76 -36.01 30.68
C PRO A 13 43.26 -36.05 31.00
N LEU A 14 42.81 -35.15 31.87
CA LEU A 14 41.40 -34.86 32.11
C LEU A 14 40.81 -34.24 30.84
N HIS A 15 40.46 -35.06 29.86
CA HIS A 15 39.65 -34.62 28.75
C HIS A 15 38.24 -34.34 29.31
N LYS A 16 37.96 -33.06 29.59
CA LYS A 16 36.61 -32.59 29.88
C LYS A 16 35.74 -33.00 28.70
N TYR A 17 34.90 -34.01 28.91
CA TYR A 17 33.77 -34.26 28.03
C TYR A 17 32.79 -33.10 28.23
N GLU A 18 32.86 -32.10 27.36
CA GLU A 18 31.75 -31.18 27.17
C GLU A 18 30.73 -31.91 26.27
N PRO A 19 29.55 -32.31 26.76
CA PRO A 19 28.44 -32.45 25.85
C PRO A 19 28.08 -31.01 25.45
N ARG A 20 27.51 -30.75 24.29
CA ARG A 20 26.17 -31.23 23.96
C ARG A 20 25.80 -30.49 22.70
N TRP A 21 25.27 -31.19 21.71
CA TRP A 21 24.51 -30.66 20.57
C TRP A 21 24.19 -29.16 20.69
N VAL A 22 25.01 -28.29 20.11
CA VAL A 22 24.57 -26.94 19.79
C VAL A 22 23.71 -27.13 18.55
N LEU A 23 22.39 -27.21 18.76
CA LEU A 23 21.47 -27.04 17.67
C LEU A 23 21.86 -25.71 17.02
N PRO A 24 22.12 -25.64 15.70
CA PRO A 24 22.08 -24.36 15.04
C PRO A 24 20.66 -23.86 15.32
N THR A 25 20.55 -22.86 16.19
CA THR A 25 19.32 -22.10 16.27
C THR A 25 19.23 -21.47 14.90
N TYR A 26 18.47 -22.10 14.01
CA TYR A 26 17.76 -21.39 12.97
C TYR A 26 16.83 -20.45 13.71
N ALA A 27 17.44 -19.36 14.22
CA ALA A 27 16.74 -18.19 14.66
C ALA A 27 16.08 -17.70 13.38
N HIS A 28 14.88 -18.20 13.16
CA HIS A 28 13.91 -17.56 12.31
C HIS A 28 13.74 -16.20 12.97
N ARG A 29 14.59 -15.23 12.59
CA ARG A 29 14.48 -13.86 13.05
C ARG A 29 13.13 -13.45 12.52
N LYS A 30 12.14 -13.52 13.40
CA LYS A 30 10.79 -13.04 13.14
C LYS A 30 11.01 -11.57 12.80
N SER A 31 11.08 -11.27 11.52
CA SER A 31 11.24 -9.89 11.07
C SER A 31 10.00 -9.19 11.57
N GLU A 32 10.19 -8.28 12.52
CA GLU A 32 9.10 -7.45 12.96
C GLU A 32 8.59 -6.66 11.74
N PRO A 33 7.28 -6.55 11.55
CA PRO A 33 6.73 -5.77 10.44
C PRO A 33 7.15 -4.30 10.65
N ASN A 34 7.80 -3.70 9.65
CA ASN A 34 8.35 -2.35 9.78
C ASN A 34 7.34 -1.26 9.41
N TYR A 35 6.43 -1.55 8.48
CA TYR A 35 5.42 -0.60 8.00
C TYR A 35 4.24 -1.34 7.38
N MET A 36 3.10 -0.66 7.31
CA MET A 36 1.90 -1.10 6.61
C MET A 36 1.41 0.01 5.68
N ILE A 37 1.04 -0.36 4.46
CA ILE A 37 0.51 0.56 3.45
C ILE A 37 -0.80 -0.01 2.93
N VAL A 38 -1.85 0.81 2.93
CA VAL A 38 -3.16 0.47 2.41
C VAL A 38 -3.64 1.59 1.49
N GLY A 39 -4.03 1.23 0.27
CA GLY A 39 -4.52 2.19 -0.71
C GLY A 39 -5.54 1.55 -1.65
N PRO A 40 -6.22 2.35 -2.47
CA PRO A 40 -7.21 1.83 -3.40
C PRO A 40 -6.54 1.07 -4.56
N LYS A 41 -7.21 0.02 -5.03
CA LYS A 41 -6.82 -0.70 -6.25
C LYS A 41 -7.25 0.04 -7.53
N ILE A 42 -8.27 0.88 -7.43
CA ILE A 42 -8.89 1.58 -8.55
C ILE A 42 -8.79 3.09 -8.32
N VAL A 43 -8.37 3.82 -9.35
CA VAL A 43 -8.32 5.29 -9.37
C VAL A 43 -9.09 5.83 -10.58
N ARG A 44 -9.70 7.00 -10.45
CA ARG A 44 -10.45 7.68 -11.53
C ARG A 44 -10.04 9.14 -11.65
N PRO A 45 -10.30 9.80 -12.79
CA PRO A 45 -10.15 11.25 -12.90
C PRO A 45 -10.94 11.98 -11.83
N SER A 46 -10.35 13.02 -11.25
CA SER A 46 -10.91 13.85 -10.18
C SER A 46 -11.13 13.13 -8.84
N ASP A 47 -10.79 11.84 -8.70
CA ASP A 47 -10.87 11.15 -7.41
C ASP A 47 -9.83 11.73 -6.43
N ILE A 48 -10.25 11.91 -5.17
CA ILE A 48 -9.35 12.19 -4.06
C ILE A 48 -8.88 10.84 -3.50
N VAL A 49 -7.62 10.51 -3.73
CA VAL A 49 -7.02 9.24 -3.34
C VAL A 49 -6.36 9.39 -1.98
N SER A 50 -6.69 8.49 -1.04
CA SER A 50 -6.02 8.37 0.26
C SER A 50 -5.22 7.09 0.33
N VAL A 51 -3.93 7.22 0.66
CA VAL A 51 -3.04 6.10 0.95
C VAL A 51 -2.69 6.14 2.43
N TRP A 52 -3.16 5.14 3.15
CA TRP A 52 -2.92 5.00 4.58
C TRP A 52 -1.58 4.32 4.81
N VAL A 53 -0.73 4.98 5.59
CA VAL A 53 0.58 4.46 5.94
C VAL A 53 0.70 4.43 7.46
N THR A 54 1.19 3.31 7.97
CA THR A 54 1.50 3.13 9.39
C THR A 54 2.93 2.66 9.50
N ILE A 55 3.76 3.46 10.16
CA ILE A 55 5.13 3.05 10.49
C ILE A 55 5.05 2.23 11.77
N LEU A 56 5.45 0.97 11.69
CA LEU A 56 5.35 0.02 12.81
C LEU A 56 6.70 -0.12 13.55
N ASN A 57 7.81 0.23 12.88
CA ASN A 57 9.12 0.24 13.49
C ASN A 57 9.26 1.44 14.46
N LYS A 58 9.47 1.14 15.75
CA LYS A 58 9.62 2.13 16.83
C LYS A 58 10.98 2.83 16.85
N ASP A 59 11.99 2.21 16.26
CA ASP A 59 13.34 2.75 16.21
C ASP A 59 13.47 3.84 15.15
N TRP A 60 12.52 3.91 14.21
CA TRP A 60 12.47 4.96 13.21
C TRP A 60 11.94 6.25 13.84
N SER A 61 12.58 7.38 13.51
CA SER A 61 12.06 8.69 13.87
C SER A 61 10.95 9.12 12.90
N VAL A 62 10.48 10.36 13.02
CA VAL A 62 9.49 10.95 12.11
C VAL A 62 9.95 10.72 10.67
N THR A 63 9.16 9.95 9.91
CA THR A 63 9.50 9.52 8.56
C THR A 63 8.73 10.37 7.57
N ASN A 64 9.41 11.02 6.64
CA ASN A 64 8.77 11.69 5.52
C ASN A 64 8.36 10.64 4.49
N VAL A 65 7.05 10.51 4.25
CA VAL A 65 6.48 9.57 3.28
C VAL A 65 5.97 10.34 2.08
N ALA A 66 6.60 10.11 0.94
CA ALA A 66 6.18 10.63 -0.36
C ALA A 66 5.39 9.56 -1.12
N VAL A 67 4.24 9.95 -1.65
CA VAL A 67 3.37 9.11 -2.48
C VAL A 67 3.19 9.79 -3.83
N SER A 68 3.47 9.06 -4.89
CA SER A 68 3.38 9.52 -6.27
C SER A 68 2.55 8.57 -7.11
N LEU A 69 1.64 9.12 -7.92
CA LEU A 69 0.89 8.41 -8.93
C LEU A 69 1.57 8.64 -10.29
N PHE A 70 2.07 7.58 -10.90
CA PHE A 70 2.65 7.64 -12.24
C PHE A 70 1.74 7.00 -13.28
N ASN A 71 1.74 7.57 -14.48
CA ASN A 71 1.29 6.89 -15.70
C ASN A 71 2.51 6.66 -16.57
N ARG A 72 2.91 5.39 -16.72
CA ARG A 72 4.20 5.01 -17.32
C ARG A 72 5.36 5.73 -16.62
N ASN A 73 5.86 6.82 -17.20
CA ASN A 73 7.00 7.60 -16.71
C ASN A 73 6.64 9.02 -16.28
N ASP A 74 5.40 9.44 -16.49
CA ASP A 74 4.94 10.79 -16.14
C ASP A 74 4.32 10.77 -14.73
N GLU A 75 4.79 11.65 -13.86
CA GLU A 75 4.19 11.87 -12.54
C GLU A 75 2.91 12.68 -12.69
N ILE A 76 1.77 12.05 -12.40
CA ILE A 76 0.45 12.63 -12.60
C ILE A 76 0.00 13.43 -11.37
N ALA A 77 0.31 12.91 -10.18
CA ALA A 77 0.02 13.56 -8.91
C ALA A 77 0.99 13.04 -7.86
N ALA A 78 1.37 13.89 -6.92
CA ALA A 78 2.19 13.49 -5.79
C ALA A 78 1.81 14.29 -4.55
N ASN A 79 2.07 13.72 -3.39
CA ASN A 79 2.04 14.43 -2.12
C ASN A 79 3.00 13.76 -1.14
N GLU A 80 3.46 14.53 -0.15
CA GLU A 80 4.33 14.04 0.91
C GLU A 80 3.83 14.48 2.28
N GLN A 81 4.09 13.67 3.29
CA GLN A 81 3.73 13.97 4.66
C GLN A 81 4.72 13.37 5.64
N SER A 82 4.99 14.09 6.73
CA SER A 82 5.76 13.58 7.86
C SER A 82 4.88 12.73 8.77
N LEU A 83 5.23 11.47 8.94
CA LEU A 83 4.50 10.50 9.74
C LEU A 83 5.24 10.19 11.04
N ILE A 84 4.48 10.13 12.12
CA ILE A 84 4.94 9.69 13.43
C ILE A 84 4.77 8.17 13.50
N PRO A 85 5.76 7.41 14.01
CA PRO A 85 5.62 5.98 14.28
C PRO A 85 4.37 5.63 15.09
N GLU A 86 3.81 4.46 14.82
CA GLU A 86 2.61 3.88 15.45
C GLU A 86 1.28 4.62 15.21
N ILE A 87 1.29 5.76 14.52
CA ILE A 87 0.08 6.52 14.19
C ILE A 87 -0.28 6.33 12.71
N PRO A 88 -1.38 5.62 12.40
CA PRO A 88 -1.87 5.52 11.02
C PRO A 88 -2.23 6.89 10.48
N THR A 89 -1.60 7.27 9.37
CA THR A 89 -1.79 8.59 8.76
C THR A 89 -2.06 8.41 7.27
N ALA A 90 -2.99 9.19 6.72
CA ALA A 90 -3.34 9.15 5.31
C ALA A 90 -2.57 10.23 4.54
N VAL A 91 -1.78 9.80 3.55
CA VAL A 91 -1.22 10.70 2.54
C VAL A 91 -2.25 10.81 1.40
N VAL A 92 -2.75 12.02 1.18
CA VAL A 92 -3.88 12.26 0.26
C VAL A 92 -3.43 13.07 -0.93
N PHE A 93 -3.81 12.67 -2.14
CA PHE A 93 -3.57 13.43 -3.36
C PHE A 93 -4.79 13.37 -4.28
N GLN A 94 -4.93 14.35 -5.16
CA GLN A 94 -6.03 14.41 -6.11
C GLN A 94 -5.55 14.01 -7.51
N VAL A 95 -6.29 13.11 -8.16
CA VAL A 95 -6.02 12.75 -9.55
C VAL A 95 -6.57 13.86 -10.46
N PRO A 96 -5.76 14.44 -11.37
CA PRO A 96 -6.22 15.46 -12.31
C PRO A 96 -7.37 14.96 -13.19
N GLN A 97 -8.30 15.85 -13.54
CA GLN A 97 -9.37 15.51 -14.49
C GLN A 97 -8.81 15.19 -15.89
N SER A 98 -7.69 15.81 -16.26
CA SER A 98 -6.98 15.60 -17.53
C SER A 98 -6.10 14.33 -17.54
N ALA A 99 -6.18 13.48 -16.51
CA ALA A 99 -5.39 12.27 -16.41
C ALA A 99 -5.61 11.37 -17.64
N PRO A 100 -4.56 11.06 -18.43
CA PRO A 100 -4.72 10.31 -19.67
C PRO A 100 -5.03 8.84 -19.39
N ASN A 101 -5.74 8.18 -20.30
CA ASN A 101 -5.97 6.74 -20.20
C ASN A 101 -4.63 5.99 -20.26
N GLY A 102 -4.44 4.98 -19.41
CA GLY A 102 -3.19 4.23 -19.39
C GLY A 102 -3.05 3.28 -18.21
N THR A 103 -1.82 2.81 -18.04
CA THR A 103 -1.40 1.94 -16.94
C THR A 103 -0.80 2.79 -15.83
N TYR A 104 -1.42 2.74 -14.67
CA TYR A 104 -1.04 3.54 -13.53
C TYR A 104 -0.35 2.71 -12.47
N ARG A 105 0.58 3.35 -11.75
CA ARG A 105 1.27 2.78 -10.60
C ARG A 105 1.34 3.81 -9.48
N ILE A 106 1.14 3.35 -8.25
CA ILE A 106 1.41 4.15 -7.06
C ILE A 106 2.82 3.75 -6.59
N TYR A 107 3.68 4.76 -6.49
CA TYR A 107 5.02 4.66 -5.94
C TYR A 107 5.05 5.36 -4.58
N ILE A 108 5.61 4.70 -3.58
CA ILE A 108 5.64 5.21 -2.20
C ILE A 108 7.06 5.05 -1.69
N ARG A 109 7.57 6.10 -1.05
CA ARG A 109 8.92 6.13 -0.47
C ARG A 109 8.89 6.76 0.91
N GLY A 110 9.42 6.06 1.90
CA GLY A 110 9.65 6.57 3.25
C GLY A 110 11.12 6.95 3.44
N THR A 111 11.37 8.17 3.91
CA THR A 111 12.70 8.73 4.12
C THR A 111 12.83 9.27 5.53
N LEU A 112 13.91 8.90 6.23
CA LEU A 112 14.24 9.44 7.54
C LEU A 112 14.78 10.88 7.42
N PRO A 113 14.81 11.66 8.51
CA PRO A 113 15.29 13.05 8.49
C PRO A 113 16.74 13.22 8.02
N ASN A 114 17.56 12.16 8.11
CA ASN A 114 18.93 12.12 7.60
C ASN A 114 19.02 11.86 6.08
N GLY A 115 17.89 11.79 5.38
CA GLY A 115 17.82 11.48 3.94
C GLY A 115 17.91 10.00 3.60
N HIS A 116 18.02 9.11 4.59
CA HIS A 116 18.08 7.67 4.36
C HIS A 116 16.69 7.12 4.00
N VAL A 117 16.59 6.44 2.86
CA VAL A 117 15.36 5.77 2.43
C VAL A 117 15.20 4.48 3.21
N VAL A 118 14.16 4.39 4.05
CA VAL A 118 13.89 3.23 4.91
C VAL A 118 13.00 2.19 4.25
N PHE A 119 12.14 2.62 3.32
CA PHE A 119 11.36 1.72 2.49
C PHE A 119 10.93 2.40 1.19
N TYR A 120 10.67 1.58 0.18
CA TYR A 120 9.97 1.99 -1.03
C TYR A 120 9.13 0.83 -1.53
N ASN A 121 7.93 1.13 -2.03
CA ASN A 121 7.01 0.15 -2.60
C ASN A 121 6.42 0.72 -3.89
N GLU A 122 6.15 -0.16 -4.84
CA GLU A 122 5.46 0.17 -6.09
C GLU A 122 4.33 -0.82 -6.30
N THR A 123 3.16 -0.34 -6.69
CA THR A 123 2.01 -1.21 -6.96
C THR A 123 1.20 -0.68 -8.14
N ASN A 124 0.87 -1.57 -9.06
CA ASN A 124 0.00 -1.26 -10.19
C ASN A 124 -1.44 -1.03 -9.71
N VAL A 125 -2.06 0.03 -10.22
CA VAL A 125 -3.46 0.37 -9.95
C VAL A 125 -4.25 0.46 -11.25
N ILE A 126 -5.54 0.15 -11.16
CA ILE A 126 -6.44 0.15 -12.31
C ILE A 126 -7.00 1.55 -12.48
N PHE A 127 -6.77 2.16 -13.63
CA PHE A 127 -7.38 3.43 -13.98
C PHE A 127 -8.71 3.23 -14.69
N HIS A 128 -9.78 3.72 -14.08
CA HIS A 128 -11.10 3.74 -14.68
C HIS A 128 -11.38 5.14 -15.23
N PRO A 129 -11.39 5.33 -16.57
CA PRO A 129 -11.61 6.65 -17.16
C PRO A 129 -13.06 7.13 -17.01
N LYS A 130 -14.00 6.21 -16.76
CA LYS A 130 -15.40 6.53 -16.49
C LYS A 130 -15.59 6.83 -15.01
N SER A 131 -15.64 8.11 -14.67
CA SER A 131 -16.00 8.60 -13.32
C SER A 131 -17.49 8.88 -13.13
N LEU A 132 -18.28 8.79 -14.21
CA LEU A 132 -19.71 9.07 -14.23
C LEU A 132 -20.52 7.77 -14.44
N SER A 133 -21.55 7.57 -13.61
CA SER A 133 -22.56 6.53 -13.77
C SER A 133 -23.92 7.17 -14.00
N ILE A 134 -24.72 6.64 -14.92
CA ILE A 134 -26.05 7.18 -15.23
C ILE A 134 -27.09 6.10 -14.98
N PHE A 135 -28.00 6.35 -14.06
CA PHE A 135 -29.15 5.49 -13.81
C PHE A 135 -30.36 6.02 -14.58
N ILE A 136 -30.94 5.17 -15.43
CA ILE A 136 -32.18 5.49 -16.16
C ILE A 136 -33.31 4.74 -15.49
N GLN A 137 -34.35 5.47 -15.10
CA GLN A 137 -35.55 4.89 -14.50
C GLN A 137 -36.75 5.22 -15.37
N LEU A 138 -37.48 4.18 -15.77
CA LEU A 138 -38.74 4.27 -16.49
C LEU A 138 -39.90 4.27 -15.49
N GLU A 139 -41.02 4.90 -15.84
CA GLU A 139 -42.25 4.82 -15.04
C GLU A 139 -42.78 3.37 -14.99
N LYS A 140 -42.69 2.63 -16.11
CA LYS A 140 -43.22 1.28 -16.26
C LYS A 140 -42.23 0.39 -17.01
N PRO A 141 -42.22 -0.93 -16.73
CA PRO A 141 -41.38 -1.87 -17.46
C PRO A 141 -41.88 -2.18 -18.88
N MET A 142 -43.17 -1.96 -19.15
CA MET A 142 -43.80 -2.23 -20.44
C MET A 142 -44.77 -1.12 -20.83
N TYR A 143 -44.75 -0.77 -22.12
CA TYR A 143 -45.62 0.23 -22.73
C TYR A 143 -46.40 -0.38 -23.89
N ARG A 144 -47.65 0.06 -24.07
CA ARG A 144 -48.48 -0.25 -25.24
C ARG A 144 -48.33 0.86 -26.29
N HIS A 145 -48.84 0.60 -27.48
CA HIS A 145 -48.95 1.64 -28.52
C HIS A 145 -49.75 2.84 -27.97
N ASP A 146 -49.34 4.03 -28.36
CA ASP A 146 -49.92 5.31 -27.92
C ASP A 146 -49.81 5.62 -26.41
N GLN A 147 -48.87 4.98 -25.71
CA GLN A 147 -48.56 5.33 -24.32
C GLN A 147 -47.39 6.29 -24.24
N LEU A 148 -47.58 7.37 -23.46
CA LEU A 148 -46.53 8.32 -23.12
C LEU A 148 -45.46 7.65 -22.24
N VAL A 149 -44.20 7.65 -22.69
CA VAL A 149 -43.06 7.14 -21.94
C VAL A 149 -42.49 8.27 -21.07
N LYS A 150 -42.63 8.14 -19.75
CA LYS A 150 -41.95 8.99 -18.77
C LYS A 150 -40.71 8.27 -18.25
N PHE A 151 -39.58 8.98 -18.26
CA PHE A 151 -38.33 8.49 -17.71
C PHE A 151 -37.59 9.61 -16.98
N ARG A 152 -36.64 9.25 -16.12
CA ARG A 152 -35.67 10.17 -15.54
C ARG A 152 -34.27 9.60 -15.64
N CYS A 153 -33.31 10.49 -15.89
CA CYS A 153 -31.89 10.19 -15.85
C CYS A 153 -31.30 10.74 -14.56
N ILE A 154 -30.55 9.92 -13.83
CA ILE A 154 -29.90 10.28 -12.58
C ILE A 154 -28.40 10.05 -12.77
N PRO A 155 -27.67 11.07 -13.27
CA PRO A 155 -26.23 11.00 -13.41
C PRO A 155 -25.57 11.26 -12.04
N VAL A 156 -24.66 10.37 -11.64
CA VAL A 156 -23.93 10.44 -10.37
C VAL A 156 -22.46 10.10 -10.55
N TYR A 157 -21.61 10.73 -9.75
CA TYR A 157 -20.20 10.38 -9.65
C TYR A 157 -20.02 9.05 -8.90
N SER A 158 -18.78 8.55 -8.89
CA SER A 158 -18.35 7.37 -8.12
C SER A 158 -18.63 7.48 -6.61
N ASP A 159 -18.68 8.70 -6.07
CA ASP A 159 -18.99 9.00 -4.66
C ASP A 159 -20.50 9.21 -4.41
N LEU A 160 -21.35 8.90 -5.40
CA LEU A 160 -22.80 9.09 -5.40
C LEU A 160 -23.27 10.54 -5.30
N ARG A 161 -22.38 11.53 -5.47
CA ARG A 161 -22.81 12.92 -5.61
C ARG A 161 -23.46 13.15 -6.95
N GLY A 162 -24.46 14.01 -6.97
CA GLY A 162 -25.18 14.39 -8.19
C GLY A 162 -24.25 15.04 -9.20
N TYR A 163 -24.39 14.65 -10.47
CA TYR A 163 -23.77 15.34 -11.59
C TYR A 163 -24.72 16.41 -12.13
N PHE A 164 -24.27 17.66 -12.20
CA PHE A 164 -25.11 18.81 -12.54
C PHE A 164 -24.77 19.46 -13.89
N SER A 165 -24.00 18.80 -14.75
CA SER A 165 -23.71 19.29 -16.10
C SER A 165 -24.59 18.58 -17.14
N THR A 166 -24.47 18.98 -18.40
CA THR A 166 -25.33 18.54 -19.51
C THR A 166 -25.08 17.08 -19.87
N VAL A 167 -26.16 16.33 -20.09
CA VAL A 167 -26.12 14.95 -20.55
C VAL A 167 -27.12 14.80 -21.70
N ASP A 168 -26.66 14.24 -22.82
CA ASP A 168 -27.52 13.95 -23.97
C ASP A 168 -28.19 12.58 -23.81
N ALA A 169 -29.48 12.51 -24.10
CA ALA A 169 -30.26 11.27 -24.09
C ALA A 169 -30.90 11.05 -25.46
N TYR A 170 -30.70 9.85 -26.02
CA TYR A 170 -31.25 9.45 -27.32
C TYR A 170 -32.13 8.22 -27.13
N LEU A 171 -33.32 8.24 -27.73
CA LEU A 171 -34.19 7.07 -27.90
C LEU A 171 -34.07 6.64 -29.36
N ILE A 172 -33.56 5.44 -29.60
CA ILE A 172 -33.30 4.89 -30.94
C ILE A 172 -34.27 3.75 -31.20
#